data_AF-A0A2M8NUK7-F1
#
_entry.id   AF-A0A2M8NUK7-F1
#
_cell.length_a   1.000
_cell.length_b   1.000
_cell.length_c   1.000
_cell.angle_alpha   90.00
_cell.angle_beta   90.00
_cell.angle_gamma   90.00
#
_symmetry.space_group_name_H-M   'P 1'
#
loop_
_entity.id
_entity.type
_entity.pdbx_description
1 polymer ?
#
loop_
_entity_poly.entity_id
_entity_poly.type
_entity_poly.pdbx_seq_one_letter_code
_entity_poly.pdbx_strand_id
1 'polypeptide(L)'
;MQPNNPNNPNQRQIRIEFPPNLNATYANAVIIGQTGSEIIFDFVQVIPTDMRARVQDRIVMTPASAKSFLQALQQNLEMYEAKHGEIKLPPKPQSLADQLFNFTQRGDDNSNE
;
A
#
# COMPACT_ATOMS: atom_id res chain seq x y z
N MET A 1 20.08 -16.23 46.80
CA MET A 1 20.35 -16.61 45.39
C MET A 1 19.37 -15.83 44.53
N GLN A 2 19.83 -14.84 43.76
CA GLN A 2 18.98 -14.08 42.83
C GLN A 2 18.96 -14.83 41.49
N PRO A 3 17.80 -15.06 40.85
CA PRO A 3 17.75 -15.73 39.57
C PRO A 3 18.23 -14.79 38.45
N ASN A 4 19.14 -15.33 37.66
CA ASN A 4 19.82 -14.72 36.53
C ASN A 4 18.81 -14.42 35.41
N ASN A 5 18.70 -13.15 34.99
CA ASN A 5 17.85 -12.74 33.87
C ASN A 5 18.57 -13.09 32.55
N PRO A 6 18.03 -13.93 31.65
CA PRO A 6 18.72 -14.28 30.42
C PRO A 6 18.71 -13.08 29.48
N ASN A 7 19.86 -12.41 29.39
CA ASN A 7 20.18 -11.44 28.36
C ASN A 7 19.87 -12.05 26.98
N ASN A 8 18.90 -11.46 26.28
CA ASN A 8 18.49 -11.86 24.95
C ASN A 8 19.63 -11.56 23.96
N PRO A 9 20.26 -12.57 23.33
CA PRO A 9 21.47 -12.33 22.56
C PRO A 9 21.12 -11.73 21.21
N ASN A 10 21.73 -10.59 20.90
CA ASN A 10 21.96 -10.08 19.55
C ASN A 10 20.72 -9.79 18.70
N GLN A 11 19.90 -8.84 19.12
CA GLN A 11 19.19 -8.01 18.12
C GLN A 11 20.26 -7.22 17.35
N ARG A 12 20.64 -7.69 16.15
CA ARG A 12 21.49 -6.89 15.26
C ARG A 12 20.74 -5.60 14.95
N GLN A 13 21.15 -4.51 15.58
CA GLN A 13 20.70 -3.18 15.20
C GLN A 13 21.29 -2.90 13.82
N ILE A 14 20.45 -3.00 12.79
CA ILE A 14 20.80 -2.58 11.45
C ILE A 14 20.98 -1.06 11.52
N ARG A 15 22.20 -0.58 11.26
CA ARG A 15 22.44 0.85 11.07
C ARG A 15 21.88 1.22 9.70
N ILE A 16 20.91 2.14 9.70
CA ILE A 16 20.34 2.69 8.48
C ILE A 16 21.23 3.85 8.04
N GLU A 17 21.77 3.77 6.83
CA GLU A 17 22.53 4.85 6.20
C GLU A 17 21.65 5.55 5.17
N PHE A 18 21.66 6.88 5.20
CA PHE A 18 20.92 7.71 4.24
C PHE A 18 21.92 8.39 3.31
N PRO A 19 21.91 8.08 2.00
CA PRO A 19 22.76 8.77 1.03
C PRO A 19 22.45 10.27 1.00
N PRO A 20 23.45 11.15 0.90
CA PRO A 20 23.25 12.61 0.89
C PRO A 20 22.47 13.12 -0.33
N ASN A 21 22.42 12.33 -1.41
CA ASN A 21 21.73 12.62 -2.66
C ASN A 21 20.46 11.77 -2.85
N LEU A 22 19.89 11.24 -1.76
CA LEU A 22 18.63 10.50 -1.82
C LEU A 22 17.49 11.46 -2.16
N ASN A 23 16.95 11.33 -3.37
CA ASN A 23 15.78 12.08 -3.80
C ASN A 23 14.50 11.41 -3.33
N ALA A 24 13.51 12.22 -2.93
CA ALA A 24 12.16 11.73 -2.68
C ALA A 24 11.39 11.65 -4.00
N THR A 25 10.74 10.52 -4.23
CA THR A 25 9.84 10.31 -5.36
C THR A 25 8.39 10.53 -4.91
N TYR A 26 7.67 11.43 -5.58
CA TYR A 26 6.24 11.62 -5.31
C TYR A 26 5.41 10.56 -6.05
N ALA A 27 4.47 9.95 -5.34
CA ALA A 27 3.45 9.08 -5.91
C ALA A 27 2.11 9.28 -5.19
N ASN A 28 1.01 9.20 -5.94
CA ASN A 28 -0.36 9.31 -5.43
C ASN A 28 -1.19 8.05 -5.66
N ALA A 29 -0.61 7.04 -6.29
CA ALA A 29 -1.18 5.71 -6.44
C ALA A 29 -0.09 4.65 -6.37
N VAL A 30 -0.47 3.42 -6.05
CA VAL A 30 0.41 2.25 -6.14
C VAL A 30 -0.36 1.12 -6.81
N ILE A 31 0.26 0.45 -7.78
CA ILE A 31 -0.23 -0.79 -8.37
C ILE A 31 0.56 -1.93 -7.74
N ILE A 32 -0.16 -2.90 -7.16
CA ILE A 32 0.46 -4.04 -6.47
C ILE A 32 0.24 -5.29 -7.30
N GLY A 33 1.34 -5.89 -7.74
CA GLY A 33 1.38 -7.19 -8.40
C GLY A 33 2.11 -8.23 -7.56
N GLN A 34 1.99 -9.50 -7.94
CA GLN A 34 2.72 -10.58 -7.28
C GLN A 34 3.15 -11.67 -8.26
N THR A 35 4.23 -12.35 -7.92
CA THR A 35 4.67 -13.61 -8.52
C THR A 35 4.71 -14.69 -7.43
N GLY A 36 5.16 -15.91 -7.77
CA GLY A 36 5.37 -16.96 -6.77
C GLY A 36 6.42 -16.63 -5.70
N SER A 37 7.28 -15.63 -5.94
CA SER A 37 8.42 -15.34 -5.05
C SER A 37 8.52 -13.88 -4.62
N GLU A 38 7.77 -12.97 -5.25
CA GLU A 38 7.93 -11.53 -5.06
C GLU A 38 6.58 -10.80 -5.08
N ILE A 39 6.50 -9.72 -4.30
CA ILE A 39 5.47 -8.69 -4.36
C ILE A 39 6.10 -7.47 -5.02
N ILE A 40 5.40 -6.90 -6.00
CA ILE A 40 5.87 -5.78 -6.82
C ILE A 40 4.97 -4.58 -6.53
N PHE A 41 5.58 -3.46 -6.15
CA PHE A 41 4.93 -2.18 -5.91
C PHE A 41 5.37 -1.20 -7.00
N ASP A 42 4.46 -0.87 -7.91
CA ASP A 42 4.67 0.19 -8.89
C ASP A 42 4.05 1.48 -8.37
N PHE A 43 4.89 2.42 -7.94
CA PHE A 43 4.46 3.73 -7.49
C PHE A 43 4.19 4.63 -8.69
N VAL A 44 2.98 5.17 -8.76
CA VAL A 44 2.46 5.87 -9.92
C VAL A 44 2.13 7.32 -9.55
N GLN A 45 2.45 8.21 -10.49
CA GLN A 45 1.97 9.59 -10.49
C GLN A 45 0.90 9.75 -11.56
N VAL A 46 -0.31 10.11 -11.12
CA VAL A 46 -1.43 10.51 -11.99
C VAL A 46 -1.66 12.00 -11.82
N ILE A 47 -1.58 12.77 -12.90
CA ILE A 47 -1.78 14.22 -12.87
C ILE A 47 -3.13 14.52 -13.55
N PRO A 48 -4.06 15.28 -12.94
CA PRO A 48 -5.40 15.48 -13.50
C PRO A 48 -5.42 16.06 -14.93
N THR A 49 -4.40 16.84 -15.30
CA THR A 49 -4.28 17.47 -16.63
C THR A 49 -3.62 16.58 -17.68
N ASP A 50 -2.98 15.48 -17.27
CA ASP A 50 -2.35 14.49 -18.16
C ASP A 50 -2.87 13.11 -17.77
N MET A 51 -3.82 12.58 -18.54
CA MET A 51 -4.45 11.28 -18.27
C MET A 51 -3.47 10.09 -18.34
N ARG A 52 -2.19 10.32 -18.65
CA ARG A 52 -1.16 9.28 -18.58
C ARG A 52 -0.66 9.11 -17.16
N ALA A 53 -0.96 7.96 -16.59
CA ALA A 53 -0.29 7.45 -15.41
C ALA A 53 1.20 7.17 -15.73
N ARG A 54 2.11 7.73 -14.94
CA ARG A 54 3.56 7.47 -15.06
C ARG A 54 4.04 6.68 -13.85
N VAL A 55 4.65 5.51 -14.08
CA VAL A 55 5.39 4.81 -13.03
C VAL A 55 6.65 5.61 -12.72
N GLN A 56 6.81 5.96 -11.45
CA GLN A 56 7.94 6.75 -10.97
C GLN A 56 9.03 5.84 -10.41
N ASP A 57 8.63 4.88 -9.58
CA ASP A 57 9.54 3.90 -8.98
C ASP A 57 8.88 2.54 -8.88
N ARG A 58 9.70 1.49 -8.96
CA ARG A 58 9.31 0.10 -8.72
C ARG A 58 10.10 -0.43 -7.54
N ILE A 59 9.38 -0.92 -6.53
CA ILE A 59 9.97 -1.65 -5.40
C ILE A 59 9.51 -3.10 -5.46
N VAL A 60 10.46 -4.03 -5.32
CA VAL A 60 10.19 -5.47 -5.30
C VAL A 60 10.59 -6.01 -3.95
N MET A 61 9.72 -6.79 -3.32
CA MET A 61 9.93 -7.35 -2.00
C MET A 61 9.51 -8.81 -1.95
N THR A 62 10.22 -9.61 -1.15
CA THR A 62 9.73 -10.95 -0.80
C THR A 62 8.38 -10.84 -0.07
N PRO A 63 7.50 -11.86 -0.15
CA PRO A 63 6.23 -11.86 0.58
C PRO A 63 6.38 -11.63 2.09
N ALA A 64 7.44 -12.15 2.70
CA ALA A 64 7.71 -11.95 4.13
C ALA A 64 8.03 -10.47 4.43
N SER A 65 8.90 -9.85 3.65
CA SER A 65 9.24 -8.43 3.79
C SER A 65 8.04 -7.51 3.54
N ALA A 66 7.23 -7.82 2.52
CA ALA A 66 6.00 -7.07 2.23
C ALA A 66 4.99 -7.16 3.39
N LYS A 67 4.86 -8.32 4.03
CA LYS A 67 4.00 -8.50 5.20
C LYS A 67 4.50 -7.70 6.40
N SER A 68 5.80 -7.71 6.67
CA SER A 68 6.40 -6.88 7.73
C SER A 68 6.22 -5.39 7.43
N PHE A 69 6.37 -4.98 6.17
CA PHE A 69 6.11 -3.60 5.73
C PHE A 69 4.66 -3.18 6.01
N LEU A 70 3.68 -4.00 5.64
CA LEU A 70 2.25 -3.71 5.89
C LEU A 70 1.97 -3.48 7.37
N GLN A 71 2.48 -4.36 8.25
CA GLN A 71 2.29 -4.24 9.69
C GLN A 71 2.88 -2.94 10.24
N ALA A 72 4.12 -2.62 9.83
CA ALA A 72 4.77 -1.37 10.24
C ALA A 72 4.03 -0.14 9.69
N LEU A 73 3.55 -0.19 8.44
CA LEU A 73 2.79 0.90 7.83
C LEU A 73 1.47 1.14 8.56
N GLN A 74 0.71 0.08 8.85
CA GLN A 74 -0.55 0.16 9.59
C GLN A 74 -0.34 0.84 10.95
N GLN A 75 0.63 0.37 11.74
CA GLN A 75 0.94 0.96 13.03
C GLN A 75 1.32 2.45 12.92
N ASN A 76 2.11 2.83 11.91
CA ASN A 76 2.49 4.23 11.72
C ASN A 76 1.31 5.11 11.30
N LEU A 77 0.40 4.60 10.46
CA LEU A 77 -0.82 5.32 10.07
C LEU A 77 -1.76 5.51 11.28
N GLU A 78 -1.95 4.48 12.09
CA GLU A 78 -2.75 4.58 13.32
C GLU A 78 -2.21 5.65 14.28
N MET A 79 -0.88 5.67 14.49
CA MET A 79 -0.24 6.71 15.31
C MET A 79 -0.38 8.11 14.71
N TYR A 80 -0.30 8.22 13.38
CA TYR A 80 -0.50 9.48 12.68
C TYR A 80 -1.93 9.99 12.86
N GLU A 81 -2.93 9.13 12.65
CA GLU A 81 -4.35 9.48 12.78
C GLU A 81 -4.73 9.86 14.21
N ALA A 82 -4.17 9.16 15.21
CA ALA A 82 -4.37 9.52 16.62
C ALA A 82 -3.91 10.95 16.94
N LYS A 83 -2.93 11.47 16.20
CA LYS A 83 -2.36 12.81 16.39
C LYS A 83 -2.97 13.88 15.48
N HIS A 84 -3.33 13.51 14.25
CA HIS A 84 -3.70 14.45 13.19
C HIS A 84 -5.17 14.33 12.74
N GLY A 85 -5.91 13.35 13.27
CA GLY A 85 -7.27 13.01 12.86
C GLY A 85 -7.30 11.96 11.75
N GLU A 86 -8.49 11.41 11.52
CA GLU A 86 -8.75 10.35 10.55
C GLU A 86 -8.40 10.76 9.12
N ILE A 87 -7.70 9.87 8.40
CA ILE A 87 -7.41 9.99 6.98
C ILE A 87 -8.68 9.66 6.20
N LYS A 88 -9.33 10.70 5.68
CA LYS A 88 -10.50 10.53 4.81
C LYS A 88 -10.07 10.00 3.46
N LEU A 89 -10.40 8.75 3.18
CA LEU A 89 -10.21 8.18 1.85
C LEU A 89 -11.24 8.79 0.87
N PRO A 90 -10.83 9.12 -0.36
CA PRO A 90 -11.80 9.42 -1.41
C PRO A 90 -12.76 8.23 -1.54
N PRO A 91 -14.05 8.47 -1.83
CA PRO A 91 -14.99 7.39 -2.07
C PRO A 91 -14.37 6.46 -3.11
N LYS A 92 -14.27 5.16 -2.78
CA LYS A 92 -13.71 4.16 -3.69
C LYS A 92 -14.40 4.37 -5.05
N PRO A 93 -13.66 4.67 -6.14
CA PRO A 93 -14.27 4.56 -7.45
C PRO A 93 -14.80 3.14 -7.54
N GLN A 94 -16.09 3.00 -7.86
CA GLN A 94 -16.72 1.70 -8.13
C GLN A 94 -15.73 0.92 -8.98
N SER A 95 -15.33 -0.25 -8.51
CA SER A 95 -14.38 -1.08 -9.23
C SER A 95 -14.90 -1.27 -10.66
N LEU A 96 -14.04 -1.46 -11.66
CA LEU A 96 -14.51 -1.75 -13.01
C LEU A 96 -15.46 -2.96 -12.99
N ALA A 97 -15.24 -3.92 -12.07
CA ALA A 97 -16.19 -4.99 -11.79
C ALA A 97 -17.54 -4.47 -11.28
N ASP A 98 -17.57 -3.55 -10.31
CA ASP A 98 -18.81 -2.95 -9.78
C ASP A 98 -19.60 -2.19 -10.87
N GLN A 99 -18.89 -1.53 -11.79
CA GLN A 99 -19.51 -0.86 -12.94
C GLN A 99 -20.11 -1.87 -13.93
N LEU A 100 -19.41 -2.98 -14.20
CA LEU A 100 -19.88 -4.04 -15.11
C LEU A 100 -21.09 -4.81 -14.56
N PHE A 101 -21.13 -5.13 -13.26
CA PHE A 101 -22.28 -5.84 -12.65
C PHE A 101 -23.56 -4.98 -12.62
N ASN A 102 -23.44 -3.66 -12.56
CA ASN A 102 -24.58 -2.74 -12.65
C ASN A 102 -25.20 -2.68 -14.06
N PHE A 103 -24.44 -2.97 -15.11
CA PHE A 103 -24.99 -3.06 -16.47
C PHE A 103 -25.82 -4.33 -16.68
N THR A 104 -25.48 -5.43 -15.99
CA THR A 104 -26.19 -6.71 -16.16
C THR A 104 -27.50 -6.80 -15.39
N GLN A 105 -27.77 -5.93 -14.41
CA GLN A 105 -29.05 -5.92 -13.67
C GLN A 105 -30.11 -4.97 -14.27
N ARG A 106 -29.74 -4.06 -15.18
CA ARG A 106 -30.71 -3.17 -15.84
C ARG A 106 -31.39 -3.77 -17.08
N GLY A 107 -31.08 -5.02 -17.43
CA GLY A 107 -31.54 -5.68 -18.65
C GLY A 107 -32.86 -6.44 -18.56
N ASP A 108 -33.30 -6.86 -17.36
CA ASP A 108 -34.30 -7.93 -17.23
C ASP A 108 -35.63 -7.53 -16.54
N ASP A 109 -35.89 -6.25 -16.31
CA ASP A 109 -37.14 -5.76 -15.67
C ASP A 109 -38.03 -4.93 -16.62
N ASN A 110 -38.14 -5.34 -17.88
CA ASN A 110 -39.15 -4.84 -18.82
C ASN A 110 -39.75 -5.98 -19.65
N SER A 111 -40.39 -6.92 -18.96
CA SER A 111 -41.44 -7.74 -19.56
C SER A 111 -42.44 -8.14 -18.49
N ASN A 112 -43.52 -7.37 -18.36
CA ASN A 112 -44.89 -7.86 -18.52
C ASN A 112 -45.89 -6.71 -18.29
N GLU A 113 -46.69 -6.49 -19.33
CA GLU A 113 -48.08 -6.01 -19.22
C GLU A 113 -48.90 -6.88 -18.25
#